data_AF-A0A256YUU8-F1
#
_entry.id   AF-A0A256YUU8-F1
#
_cell.length_a   1.000
_cell.length_b   1.000
_cell.length_c   1.000
_cell.angle_alpha   90.00
_cell.angle_beta   90.00
_cell.angle_gamma   90.00
#
_symmetry.space_group_name_H-M   'P 1'
#
loop_
_entity.id
_entity.type
_entity.pdbx_description
1 polymer ?
#
loop_
_entity_poly.entity_id
_entity_poly.type
_entity_poly.pdbx_seq_one_letter_code
_entity_poly.pdbx_strand_id
1 'polypeptide(L)'
;MPKGLILPYVIEDSRKGHPFTREMEAAVLLALAHGGKRRPIIPLSGPETLEFIMKALYPIWAVPWDDRSIIIDGLNLSSDKLTRLEIPDVKAFTEEIMRGSRSPKSYVNVLRRGLKKFWNPLSPVEVSVEGFIGDVHFLEELCEVLRGKGIRGARFEETLAPIPPKVDLKDARERAERFTWESRIVKSHVAALRYAVKVLEGETARFRERVKRETEHLTRVYAEKIASAREAAEKRIRDLRKRMDAELKKTEKAYTKIIKEALKRRESLEKTVRRLEGAIETYLERRESSRRKGSKRGVKYWDGKVKKYRRMLSEAKSDLREVERLVREINWEMEKRLDSVKDGYRSLIAQEAEKVNALEACM
;
A
#
# COMPACT_ATOMS: atom_id res chain seq x y z
N MET A 1 -58.98 -29.66 29.37
CA MET A 1 -58.05 -29.76 30.52
C MET A 1 -56.62 -29.74 30.02
N PRO A 2 -55.68 -29.06 30.68
CA PRO A 2 -54.26 -29.19 30.38
C PRO A 2 -53.86 -30.66 30.49
N LYS A 3 -53.22 -31.22 29.46
CA LYS A 3 -52.65 -32.57 29.54
C LYS A 3 -51.26 -32.45 30.14
N GLY A 4 -51.07 -32.94 31.36
CA GLY A 4 -49.78 -32.93 32.04
C GLY A 4 -48.97 -34.17 31.72
N LEU A 5 -47.69 -34.01 31.41
CA LEU A 5 -46.72 -35.09 31.44
C LEU A 5 -46.14 -35.15 32.86
N ILE A 6 -46.27 -36.29 33.54
CA ILE A 6 -45.63 -36.50 34.84
C ILE A 6 -44.27 -37.11 34.59
N LEU A 7 -43.24 -36.32 34.87
CA LEU A 7 -41.89 -36.83 34.98
C LEU A 7 -41.73 -37.48 36.36
N PRO A 8 -41.14 -38.67 36.46
CA PRO A 8 -40.87 -39.26 37.76
C PRO A 8 -39.80 -38.42 38.47
N TYR A 9 -39.92 -38.25 39.79
CA TYR A 9 -38.91 -37.57 40.60
C TYR A 9 -37.54 -38.28 40.54
N VAL A 10 -37.56 -39.57 40.23
CA VAL A 10 -36.37 -40.40 39.99
C VAL A 10 -36.53 -41.12 38.67
N ILE A 11 -35.55 -40.95 37.78
CA ILE A 11 -35.45 -41.76 36.56
C ILE A 11 -34.76 -43.07 36.96
N GLU A 12 -35.47 -44.19 36.89
CA GLU A 12 -34.91 -45.50 37.20
C GLU A 12 -33.78 -45.84 36.22
N ASP A 13 -32.58 -46.09 36.74
CA ASP A 13 -31.50 -46.66 35.93
C ASP A 13 -31.90 -48.10 35.57
N SER A 14 -32.06 -48.36 34.28
CA SER A 14 -32.32 -49.68 33.70
C SER A 14 -31.37 -50.80 34.15
N ARG A 15 -30.21 -50.45 34.74
CA ARG A 15 -29.21 -51.39 35.29
C ARG A 15 -29.49 -51.80 36.75
N LYS A 16 -30.42 -51.15 37.46
CA LYS A 16 -30.79 -51.51 38.84
C LYS A 16 -31.89 -52.58 38.83
N GLY A 17 -31.69 -53.66 39.59
CA GLY A 17 -32.60 -54.81 39.64
C GLY A 17 -33.84 -54.64 40.51
N HIS A 18 -34.01 -53.49 41.19
CA HIS A 18 -35.16 -53.20 42.04
C HIS A 18 -35.85 -51.90 41.61
N PRO A 19 -37.19 -51.88 41.46
CA PRO A 19 -37.93 -50.67 41.13
C PRO A 19 -37.87 -49.66 42.28
N PHE A 20 -37.86 -48.37 41.92
CA PHE A 20 -37.91 -47.27 42.86
C PHE A 20 -39.37 -47.07 43.31
N THR A 21 -39.67 -47.39 44.58
CA THR A 21 -41.06 -47.36 45.08
C THR A 21 -41.50 -45.95 45.49
N ARG A 22 -42.82 -45.76 45.65
CA ARG A 22 -43.39 -44.50 46.11
C ARG A 22 -42.94 -44.13 47.53
N GLU A 23 -42.73 -45.13 48.38
CA GLU A 23 -42.20 -44.97 49.74
C GLU A 23 -40.74 -44.51 49.70
N MET A 24 -39.94 -45.03 48.77
CA MET A 24 -38.58 -44.56 48.52
C MET A 24 -38.58 -43.11 48.01
N GLU A 25 -39.47 -42.75 47.08
CA GLU A 25 -39.65 -41.38 46.60
C GLU A 25 -39.99 -40.43 47.75
N ALA A 26 -40.96 -40.79 48.59
CA ALA A 26 -41.38 -40.01 49.75
C ALA A 26 -40.27 -39.88 50.80
N ALA A 27 -39.53 -40.95 51.08
CA ALA A 27 -38.42 -40.93 52.04
C ALA A 27 -37.27 -40.02 51.58
N VAL A 28 -36.93 -40.05 50.28
CA VAL A 28 -35.92 -39.17 49.70
C VAL A 28 -36.36 -37.71 49.76
N LEU A 29 -37.61 -37.42 49.37
CA LEU A 29 -38.18 -36.07 49.45
C LEU A 29 -38.17 -35.53 50.89
N LEU A 30 -38.55 -36.37 51.86
CA LEU A 30 -38.52 -36.03 53.28
C LEU A 30 -37.09 -35.74 53.75
N ALA A 31 -36.12 -36.58 53.36
CA ALA A 31 -34.72 -36.38 53.72
C ALA A 31 -34.15 -35.07 53.15
N LEU A 32 -34.45 -34.76 51.89
CA LEU A 32 -34.03 -33.50 51.25
C LEU A 32 -34.68 -32.28 51.89
N ALA A 33 -35.99 -32.34 52.16
CA ALA A 33 -36.73 -31.26 52.82
C ALA A 33 -36.20 -30.98 54.24
N HIS A 34 -35.82 -32.03 54.99
CA HIS A 34 -35.20 -31.88 56.31
C HIS A 34 -33.74 -31.40 56.25
N GLY A 35 -32.96 -31.84 55.26
CA GLY A 35 -31.56 -31.44 55.08
C GLY A 35 -31.37 -29.99 54.69
N GLY A 36 -32.36 -29.37 54.03
CA GLY A 36 -32.32 -27.96 53.62
C GLY A 36 -32.68 -26.94 54.71
N LYS A 37 -33.10 -27.38 55.91
CA LYS A 37 -33.54 -26.49 56.99
C LYS A 37 -32.40 -25.61 57.49
N ARG A 38 -32.58 -24.29 57.45
CA ARG A 38 -31.58 -23.35 57.99
C ARG A 38 -31.65 -23.33 59.52
N ARG A 39 -30.49 -23.30 60.19
CA ARG A 39 -30.45 -23.05 61.64
C ARG A 39 -31.02 -21.65 61.91
N PRO A 40 -31.90 -21.48 62.91
CA PRO A 40 -32.50 -20.18 63.21
C PRO A 40 -31.41 -19.19 63.61
N ILE A 41 -31.39 -18.02 62.95
CA ILE A 41 -30.46 -16.92 63.24
C ILE A 41 -30.93 -16.11 64.46
N ILE A 42 -32.23 -16.21 64.80
CA ILE A 42 -32.87 -15.49 65.92
C ILE A 42 -33.28 -16.52 67.00
N PRO A 43 -32.89 -16.35 68.28
CA PRO A 43 -33.07 -17.34 69.34
C PRO A 43 -34.52 -17.56 69.80
N LEU A 44 -35.50 -16.83 69.25
CA LEU A 44 -36.93 -16.96 69.55
C LEU A 44 -37.76 -17.57 68.41
N SER A 45 -37.18 -17.88 67.25
CA SER A 45 -37.90 -18.60 66.21
C SER A 45 -37.74 -20.10 66.45
N GLY A 46 -38.87 -20.82 66.62
CA GLY A 46 -38.87 -22.27 66.69
C GLY A 46 -38.23 -22.92 65.46
N PRO A 47 -37.82 -24.20 65.54
CA PRO A 47 -37.24 -24.90 64.39
C PRO A 47 -38.25 -24.93 63.23
N GLU A 48 -37.75 -24.81 62.00
CA GLU A 48 -38.58 -24.92 60.80
C GLU A 48 -39.32 -26.27 60.79
N THR A 49 -40.64 -26.23 60.86
CA THR A 49 -41.51 -27.43 60.88
C THR A 49 -41.94 -27.79 59.47
N LEU A 50 -41.76 -29.06 59.09
CA LEU A 50 -42.27 -29.56 57.82
C LEU A 50 -43.69 -30.09 58.06
N GLU A 51 -44.70 -29.38 57.54
CA GLU A 51 -46.11 -29.72 57.80
C GLU A 51 -46.65 -30.77 56.82
N PHE A 52 -46.29 -30.68 55.54
CA PHE A 52 -46.67 -31.67 54.52
C PHE A 52 -45.72 -31.63 53.30
N ILE A 53 -45.77 -32.69 52.49
CA ILE A 53 -45.14 -32.77 51.16
C ILE A 53 -46.24 -33.03 50.15
N MET A 54 -46.25 -32.29 49.04
CA MET A 54 -47.24 -32.44 47.97
C MET A 54 -46.56 -32.71 46.63
N LYS A 55 -47.17 -33.59 45.81
CA LYS A 55 -46.81 -33.82 44.41
C LYS A 55 -47.82 -33.09 43.52
N ALA A 56 -47.33 -32.24 42.62
CA ALA A 56 -48.17 -31.46 41.70
C ALA A 56 -47.51 -31.34 40.33
N LEU A 57 -48.30 -31.06 39.28
CA LEU A 57 -47.75 -30.86 37.94
C LEU A 57 -47.15 -29.45 37.83
N TYR A 58 -45.88 -29.37 37.47
CA TYR A 58 -45.21 -28.09 37.20
C TYR A 58 -45.72 -27.51 35.86
N PRO A 59 -46.20 -26.26 35.83
CA PRO A 59 -46.70 -25.67 34.61
C PRO A 59 -45.54 -25.21 33.72
N ILE A 60 -45.38 -25.84 32.55
CA ILE A 60 -44.47 -25.43 31.48
C ILE A 60 -45.28 -25.18 30.22
N TRP A 61 -45.03 -24.04 29.57
CA TRP A 61 -45.59 -23.73 28.26
C TRP A 61 -44.56 -24.01 27.17
N ALA A 62 -44.90 -24.90 26.24
CA ALA A 62 -44.19 -25.07 24.99
C ALA A 62 -44.89 -24.22 23.91
N VAL A 63 -44.36 -23.03 23.64
CA VAL A 63 -44.90 -22.14 22.61
C VAL A 63 -44.28 -22.51 21.26
N PRO A 64 -45.08 -22.87 20.24
CA PRO A 64 -44.55 -23.23 18.92
C PRO A 64 -43.73 -22.10 18.29
N TRP A 65 -42.58 -22.44 17.72
CA TRP A 65 -41.73 -21.53 16.95
C TRP A 65 -41.07 -22.30 15.79
N ASP A 66 -41.59 -22.09 14.58
CA ASP A 66 -41.21 -22.85 13.38
C ASP A 66 -41.28 -24.39 13.62
N ASP A 67 -40.17 -25.10 13.45
CA ASP A 67 -40.03 -26.54 13.71
C ASP A 67 -39.62 -26.86 15.17
N ARG A 68 -39.66 -25.86 16.06
CA ARG A 68 -39.19 -25.93 17.45
C ARG A 68 -40.26 -25.42 18.42
N SER A 69 -39.89 -25.37 19.70
CA SER A 69 -40.71 -24.77 20.74
C SER A 69 -39.85 -23.90 21.65
N ILE A 70 -40.40 -22.77 22.06
CA ILE A 70 -39.86 -21.91 23.11
C ILE A 70 -40.47 -22.36 24.42
N ILE A 71 -39.61 -22.64 25.40
CA ILE A 71 -40.04 -23.15 26.70
C ILE A 71 -40.16 -21.98 27.67
N ILE A 72 -41.37 -21.80 28.21
CA ILE A 72 -41.68 -20.79 29.22
C ILE A 72 -42.11 -21.48 30.51
N ASP A 73 -41.46 -21.09 31.60
CA ASP A 73 -41.80 -21.43 32.96
C ASP A 73 -43.12 -20.77 33.39
N GLY A 74 -44.15 -21.60 33.60
CA GLY A 74 -45.48 -21.16 33.99
C GLY A 74 -45.55 -20.60 35.42
N LEU A 75 -44.55 -20.84 36.29
CA LEU A 75 -44.45 -20.23 37.61
C LEU A 75 -43.57 -18.98 37.64
N ASN A 76 -42.85 -18.69 36.55
CA ASN A 76 -41.93 -17.56 36.46
C ASN A 76 -40.81 -17.60 37.53
N LEU A 77 -40.30 -18.79 37.85
CA LEU A 77 -39.20 -19.00 38.81
C LEU A 77 -37.82 -18.93 38.13
N SER A 78 -37.78 -19.21 36.84
CA SER A 78 -36.61 -19.08 35.97
C SER A 78 -36.75 -17.87 35.06
N SER A 79 -35.63 -17.29 34.65
CA SER A 79 -35.55 -16.22 33.65
C SER A 79 -34.14 -16.18 33.10
N ASP A 80 -34.03 -16.11 31.78
CA ASP A 80 -32.74 -16.04 31.10
C ASP A 80 -32.57 -14.73 30.34
N LYS A 81 -31.30 -14.37 30.13
CA LYS A 81 -30.88 -13.18 29.38
C LYS A 81 -30.47 -13.55 27.97
N LEU A 82 -31.03 -12.84 26.99
CA LEU A 82 -30.59 -12.88 25.61
C LEU A 82 -29.55 -11.78 25.40
N THR A 83 -28.39 -12.14 24.86
CA THR A 83 -27.34 -11.17 24.52
C THR A 83 -27.20 -11.08 23.01
N ARG A 84 -27.33 -9.86 22.46
CA ARG A 84 -27.02 -9.57 21.06
C ARG A 84 -26.02 -8.42 20.96
N LEU A 85 -25.30 -8.35 19.85
CA LEU A 85 -24.42 -7.21 19.57
C LEU A 85 -25.19 -6.14 18.81
N GLU A 86 -25.05 -4.89 19.26
CA GLU A 86 -25.49 -3.73 18.50
C GLU A 86 -24.48 -3.47 17.37
N ILE A 87 -24.98 -3.32 16.13
CA ILE A 87 -24.13 -3.11 14.95
C ILE A 87 -24.23 -1.66 14.48
N PRO A 88 -23.18 -1.10 13.85
CA PRO A 88 -23.25 0.21 13.22
C PRO A 88 -24.32 0.27 12.11
N ASP A 89 -24.78 1.48 11.78
CA ASP A 89 -25.72 1.71 10.68
C ASP A 89 -25.12 1.26 9.33
N VAL A 90 -25.55 0.08 8.90
CA VAL A 90 -25.10 -0.57 7.68
C VAL A 90 -25.60 0.16 6.44
N LYS A 91 -26.82 0.72 6.49
CA LYS A 91 -27.40 1.45 5.35
C LYS A 91 -26.58 2.69 5.07
N ALA A 92 -26.34 3.52 6.09
CA ALA A 92 -25.50 4.70 5.97
C ALA A 92 -24.11 4.37 5.44
N PHE A 93 -23.49 3.27 5.91
CA PHE A 93 -22.20 2.81 5.42
C PHE A 93 -22.22 2.43 3.94
N THR A 94 -23.20 1.64 3.49
CA THR A 94 -23.30 1.24 2.07
C THR A 94 -23.51 2.44 1.15
N GLU A 95 -24.34 3.41 1.55
CA GLU A 95 -24.52 4.65 0.79
C GLU A 95 -23.24 5.50 0.76
N GLU A 96 -22.47 5.55 1.85
CA GLU A 96 -21.17 6.22 1.89
C GLU A 96 -20.18 5.56 0.91
N ILE A 97 -20.13 4.22 0.84
CA ILE A 97 -19.26 3.50 -0.12
C ILE A 97 -19.64 3.86 -1.55
N MET A 98 -20.92 3.75 -1.89
CA MET A 98 -21.42 4.02 -3.24
C MET A 98 -21.19 5.48 -3.66
N ARG A 99 -21.33 6.44 -2.74
CA ARG A 99 -21.03 7.86 -3.02
C ARG A 99 -19.51 8.12 -3.09
N GLY A 100 -18.76 7.49 -2.20
CA GLY A 100 -17.31 7.64 -2.09
C GLY A 100 -16.54 7.09 -3.28
N SER A 101 -17.10 6.10 -3.98
CA SER A 101 -16.45 5.47 -5.13
C SER A 101 -16.28 6.38 -6.34
N ARG A 102 -16.75 7.64 -6.30
CA ARG A 102 -16.58 8.62 -7.38
C ARG A 102 -15.15 9.14 -7.53
N SER A 103 -14.35 9.19 -6.46
CA SER A 103 -12.94 9.61 -6.56
C SER A 103 -12.03 8.78 -5.65
N PRO A 104 -10.75 8.54 -6.02
CA PRO A 104 -9.83 7.75 -5.22
C PRO A 104 -9.68 8.23 -3.79
N LYS A 105 -9.50 9.55 -3.60
CA LYS A 105 -9.35 10.15 -2.28
C LYS A 105 -10.60 9.96 -1.42
N SER A 106 -11.79 10.14 -2.00
CA SER A 106 -13.05 9.95 -1.28
C SER A 106 -13.25 8.49 -0.90
N TYR A 107 -12.98 7.56 -1.82
CA TYR A 107 -13.12 6.13 -1.60
C TYR A 107 -12.23 5.64 -0.45
N VAL A 108 -10.94 5.97 -0.48
CA VAL A 108 -9.99 5.62 0.59
C VAL A 108 -10.42 6.20 1.94
N ASN A 109 -10.93 7.44 1.96
CA ASN A 109 -11.41 8.06 3.18
C ASN A 109 -12.65 7.35 3.76
N VAL A 110 -13.59 6.93 2.90
CA VAL A 110 -14.75 6.13 3.33
C VAL A 110 -14.29 4.80 3.93
N LEU A 111 -13.37 4.09 3.27
CA LEU A 111 -12.84 2.81 3.78
C LEU A 111 -12.17 2.97 5.15
N ARG A 112 -11.37 4.01 5.35
CA ARG A 112 -10.72 4.30 6.64
C ARG A 112 -11.74 4.57 7.75
N ARG A 113 -12.79 5.35 7.46
CA ARG A 113 -13.89 5.59 8.42
C ARG A 113 -14.67 4.31 8.70
N GLY A 114 -14.95 3.52 7.68
CA GLY A 114 -15.59 2.21 7.80
C GLY A 114 -14.81 1.29 8.73
N LEU A 115 -13.50 1.15 8.52
CA LEU A 115 -12.64 0.37 9.39
C LEU A 115 -12.79 0.80 10.86
N LYS A 116 -12.71 2.11 11.16
CA LYS A 116 -12.90 2.60 12.52
C LYS A 116 -14.29 2.29 13.10
N LYS A 117 -15.36 2.41 12.30
CA LYS A 117 -16.75 2.15 12.72
C LYS A 117 -16.99 0.67 13.06
N PHE A 118 -16.44 -0.26 12.27
CA PHE A 118 -16.69 -1.70 12.43
C PHE A 118 -15.62 -2.44 13.25
N TRP A 119 -14.44 -1.84 13.47
CA TRP A 119 -13.36 -2.44 14.26
C TRP A 119 -13.50 -2.22 15.78
N ASN A 120 -14.25 -1.20 16.19
CA ASN A 120 -14.49 -0.98 17.61
C ASN A 120 -15.31 -2.14 18.20
N PRO A 121 -15.03 -2.57 19.44
CA PRO A 121 -15.84 -3.58 20.12
C PRO A 121 -17.31 -3.18 20.08
N LEU A 122 -18.15 -4.10 19.59
CA LEU A 122 -19.59 -3.88 19.54
C LEU A 122 -20.17 -3.98 20.93
N SER A 123 -21.07 -3.07 21.27
CA SER A 123 -21.73 -3.05 22.56
C SER A 123 -22.72 -4.22 22.67
N PRO A 124 -22.65 -5.05 23.72
CA PRO A 124 -23.67 -6.04 23.98
C PRO A 124 -24.95 -5.34 24.46
N VAL A 125 -26.08 -5.84 23.98
CA VAL A 125 -27.42 -5.50 24.44
C VAL A 125 -27.98 -6.75 25.09
N GLU A 126 -28.21 -6.67 26.41
CA GLU A 126 -28.85 -7.72 27.19
C GLU A 126 -30.36 -7.45 27.24
N VAL A 127 -31.15 -8.47 26.90
CA VAL A 127 -32.60 -8.45 26.98
C VAL A 127 -33.03 -9.60 27.89
N SER A 128 -33.60 -9.26 29.04
CA SER A 128 -34.15 -10.26 29.97
C SER A 128 -35.52 -10.72 29.46
N VAL A 129 -35.73 -12.03 29.35
CA VAL A 129 -37.04 -12.60 29.04
C VAL A 129 -37.51 -13.40 30.24
N GLU A 130 -38.51 -12.87 30.94
CA GLU A 130 -39.05 -13.52 32.11
C GLU A 130 -39.67 -14.88 31.79
N GLY A 131 -39.39 -15.88 32.62
CA GLY A 131 -39.91 -17.24 32.44
C GLY A 131 -39.26 -18.00 31.29
N PHE A 132 -38.40 -17.37 30.48
CA PHE A 132 -37.71 -18.07 29.41
C PHE A 132 -36.68 -19.03 29.97
N ILE A 133 -36.73 -20.27 29.50
CA ILE A 133 -35.74 -21.31 29.81
C ILE A 133 -34.86 -21.51 28.58
N GLY A 134 -33.67 -20.94 28.63
CA GLY A 134 -32.64 -21.00 27.59
C GLY A 134 -31.42 -21.85 27.96
N ASP A 135 -31.35 -22.38 29.19
CA ASP A 135 -30.28 -23.29 29.61
C ASP A 135 -30.23 -24.54 28.71
N VAL A 136 -29.14 -24.67 27.97
CA VAL A 136 -28.99 -25.69 26.92
C VAL A 136 -28.98 -27.09 27.53
N HIS A 137 -28.32 -27.28 28.67
CA HIS A 137 -28.23 -28.58 29.32
C HIS A 137 -29.59 -29.05 29.83
N PHE A 138 -30.35 -28.18 30.47
CA PHE A 138 -31.72 -28.47 30.89
C PHE A 138 -32.62 -28.80 29.69
N LEU A 139 -32.53 -28.03 28.59
CA LEU A 139 -33.34 -28.29 27.40
C LEU A 139 -32.96 -29.62 26.72
N GLU A 140 -31.68 -29.99 26.74
CA GLU A 140 -31.19 -31.29 26.26
C GLU A 140 -31.73 -32.43 27.13
N GLU A 141 -31.58 -32.34 28.46
CA GLU A 141 -32.12 -33.32 29.41
C GLU A 141 -33.64 -33.46 29.27
N LEU A 142 -34.36 -32.34 29.18
CA LEU A 142 -35.81 -32.34 28.95
C LEU A 142 -36.16 -33.03 27.63
N CYS A 143 -35.40 -32.78 26.55
CA CYS A 143 -35.58 -33.45 25.27
C CYS A 143 -35.28 -34.95 25.36
N GLU A 144 -34.24 -35.37 26.07
CA GLU A 144 -33.91 -36.78 26.27
C GLU A 144 -35.01 -37.50 27.03
N VAL A 145 -35.54 -36.87 28.08
CA VAL A 145 -36.70 -37.37 28.84
C VAL A 145 -37.92 -37.50 27.93
N LEU A 146 -38.23 -36.48 27.11
CA LEU A 146 -39.36 -36.51 26.18
C LEU A 146 -39.19 -37.54 25.05
N ARG A 147 -37.96 -37.78 24.56
CA ARG A 147 -37.64 -38.73 23.48
C ARG A 147 -37.48 -40.16 23.98
N GLY A 148 -37.19 -40.35 25.26
CA GLY A 148 -36.88 -41.65 25.86
C GLY A 148 -38.05 -42.62 25.77
N LYS A 149 -37.92 -43.63 24.89
CA LYS A 149 -38.73 -44.88 24.87
C LYS A 149 -38.53 -45.74 26.15
N GLY A 150 -38.02 -45.18 27.24
CA GLY A 150 -37.46 -45.88 28.39
C GLY A 150 -37.82 -45.32 29.76
N ILE A 151 -38.77 -44.36 29.88
CA ILE A 151 -39.33 -44.05 31.20
C ILE A 151 -40.31 -45.16 31.58
N ARG A 152 -39.81 -46.32 32.06
CA ARG A 152 -40.63 -47.28 32.79
C ARG A 152 -41.05 -46.59 34.10
N GLY A 153 -42.19 -45.89 34.08
CA GLY A 153 -42.67 -45.12 35.23
C GLY A 153 -43.32 -43.79 34.90
N ALA A 154 -43.16 -43.24 33.68
CA ALA A 154 -43.98 -42.12 33.25
C ALA A 154 -45.44 -42.60 33.17
N ARG A 155 -46.29 -42.03 34.01
CA ARG A 155 -47.73 -42.31 34.05
C ARG A 155 -48.46 -41.02 33.75
N PHE A 156 -49.52 -41.12 32.96
CA PHE A 156 -50.52 -40.06 32.95
C PHE A 156 -51.40 -40.27 34.18
N GLU A 157 -51.18 -39.52 35.26
CA GLU A 157 -52.13 -39.49 36.39
C GLU A 157 -53.12 -38.37 36.13
N GLU A 158 -54.36 -38.75 35.79
CA GLU A 158 -55.45 -37.81 35.55
C GLU A 158 -55.91 -37.09 36.83
N THR A 159 -55.47 -37.59 38.01
CA THR A 159 -55.90 -37.12 39.34
C THR A 159 -55.01 -36.05 39.97
N LEU A 160 -53.81 -35.80 39.45
CA LEU A 160 -52.95 -34.73 40.00
C LEU A 160 -53.40 -33.37 39.50
N ALA A 161 -53.67 -32.45 40.44
CA ALA A 161 -53.93 -31.07 40.11
C ALA A 161 -52.64 -30.39 39.60
N PRO A 162 -52.69 -29.67 38.47
CA PRO A 162 -51.59 -28.80 38.10
C PRO A 162 -51.48 -27.65 39.09
N ILE A 163 -50.25 -27.22 39.39
CA ILE A 163 -50.05 -25.96 40.09
C ILE A 163 -50.64 -24.87 39.17
N PRO A 164 -51.55 -24.01 39.67
CA PRO A 164 -52.09 -22.92 38.88
C PRO A 164 -50.95 -22.09 38.30
N PRO A 165 -50.84 -21.96 36.97
CA PRO A 165 -49.76 -21.20 36.37
C PRO A 165 -49.91 -19.72 36.75
N LYS A 166 -48.79 -19.11 37.15
CA LYS A 166 -48.69 -17.66 37.37
C LYS A 166 -48.66 -16.91 36.03
N VAL A 167 -48.05 -17.52 35.03
CA VAL A 167 -47.99 -17.01 33.65
C VAL A 167 -49.06 -17.75 32.85
N ASP A 168 -50.08 -17.06 32.38
CA ASP A 168 -51.10 -17.70 31.54
C ASP A 168 -50.57 -17.97 30.11
N LEU A 169 -51.37 -18.66 29.29
CA LEU A 169 -50.97 -18.99 27.92
C LEU A 169 -50.77 -17.74 27.04
N LYS A 170 -51.52 -16.65 27.28
CA LYS A 170 -51.41 -15.42 26.51
C LYS A 170 -50.09 -14.71 26.85
N ASP A 171 -49.77 -14.61 28.14
CA ASP A 171 -48.53 -14.04 28.63
C ASP A 171 -47.32 -14.86 28.18
N ALA A 172 -47.43 -16.20 28.19
CA ALA A 172 -46.39 -17.09 27.68
C ALA A 172 -46.11 -16.85 26.18
N ARG A 173 -47.17 -16.60 25.38
CA ARG A 173 -47.02 -16.23 23.97
C ARG A 173 -46.35 -14.88 23.80
N GLU A 174 -46.73 -13.86 24.56
CA GLU A 174 -46.09 -12.53 24.49
C GLU A 174 -44.59 -12.63 24.84
N ARG A 175 -44.25 -13.40 25.88
CA ARG A 175 -42.84 -13.64 26.28
C ARG A 175 -42.06 -14.36 25.17
N ALA A 176 -42.66 -15.38 24.55
CA ALA A 176 -42.07 -16.06 23.40
C ALA A 176 -41.91 -15.13 22.19
N GLU A 177 -42.86 -14.22 21.94
CA GLU A 177 -42.76 -13.21 20.90
C GLU A 177 -41.54 -12.30 21.10
N ARG A 178 -41.22 -11.91 22.33
CA ARG A 178 -39.99 -11.14 22.63
C ARG A 178 -38.73 -11.88 22.21
N PHE A 179 -38.63 -13.18 22.52
CA PHE A 179 -37.51 -14.01 22.04
C PHE A 179 -37.45 -14.03 20.51
N THR A 180 -38.58 -14.26 19.82
CA THR A 180 -38.59 -14.31 18.35
C THR A 180 -38.25 -12.95 17.72
N TRP A 181 -38.62 -11.85 18.37
CA TRP A 181 -38.29 -10.49 17.95
C TRP A 181 -36.78 -10.26 17.96
N GLU A 182 -36.10 -10.60 19.06
CA GLU A 182 -34.64 -10.51 19.15
C GLU A 182 -33.94 -11.42 18.11
N SER A 183 -34.47 -12.62 17.88
CA SER A 183 -33.99 -13.51 16.80
C SER A 183 -34.12 -12.86 15.41
N ARG A 184 -35.24 -12.18 15.12
CA ARG A 184 -35.45 -11.45 13.86
C ARG A 184 -34.48 -10.29 13.69
N ILE A 185 -34.18 -9.54 14.76
CA ILE A 185 -33.18 -8.45 14.74
C ILE A 185 -31.81 -9.02 14.33
N VAL A 186 -31.35 -10.08 14.99
CA VAL A 186 -30.05 -10.70 14.68
C VAL A 186 -30.00 -11.22 13.24
N LYS A 187 -31.06 -11.89 12.77
CA LYS A 187 -31.15 -12.34 11.36
C LYS A 187 -31.08 -11.16 10.39
N SER A 188 -31.76 -10.06 10.68
CA SER A 188 -31.73 -8.82 9.89
C SER A 188 -30.34 -8.19 9.87
N HIS A 189 -29.66 -8.11 11.01
CA HIS A 189 -28.28 -7.63 11.12
C HIS A 189 -27.32 -8.45 10.25
N VAL A 190 -27.41 -9.79 10.31
CA VAL A 190 -26.59 -10.68 9.47
C VAL A 190 -26.86 -10.43 7.98
N ALA A 191 -28.12 -10.30 7.58
CA ALA A 191 -28.48 -10.03 6.20
C ALA A 191 -27.95 -8.67 5.72
N ALA A 192 -28.08 -7.62 6.54
CA ALA A 192 -27.56 -6.29 6.25
C ALA A 192 -26.04 -6.30 6.10
N LEU A 193 -25.31 -6.94 7.02
CA LEU A 193 -23.85 -7.04 6.95
C LEU A 193 -23.38 -7.80 5.70
N ARG A 194 -24.05 -8.91 5.34
CA ARG A 194 -23.79 -9.63 4.08
C ARG A 194 -24.00 -8.74 2.86
N TYR A 195 -25.06 -7.93 2.86
CA TYR A 195 -25.29 -6.96 1.80
C TYR A 195 -24.17 -5.91 1.72
N ALA A 196 -23.71 -5.38 2.85
CA ALA A 196 -22.62 -4.42 2.87
C ALA A 196 -21.29 -5.00 2.37
N VAL A 197 -20.98 -6.26 2.68
CA VAL A 197 -19.82 -6.97 2.11
C VAL A 197 -19.94 -7.01 0.58
N LYS A 198 -21.10 -7.42 0.05
CA LYS A 198 -21.34 -7.48 -1.40
C LYS A 198 -21.18 -6.11 -2.07
N VAL A 199 -21.70 -5.04 -1.46
CA VAL A 199 -21.55 -3.66 -1.96
C VAL A 199 -20.08 -3.24 -1.95
N LEU A 200 -19.37 -3.50 -0.84
CA LEU A 200 -17.96 -3.16 -0.69
C LEU A 200 -17.08 -3.89 -1.71
N GLU A 201 -17.30 -5.18 -1.93
CA GLU A 201 -16.59 -5.96 -2.94
C GLU A 201 -16.84 -5.42 -4.35
N GLY A 202 -18.10 -5.16 -4.69
CA GLY A 202 -18.49 -4.63 -6.01
C GLY A 202 -17.89 -3.26 -6.29
N GLU A 203 -17.99 -2.33 -5.34
CA GLU A 203 -17.42 -0.99 -5.48
C GLU A 203 -15.89 -1.01 -5.45
N THR A 204 -15.26 -1.91 -4.70
CA THR A 204 -13.80 -2.08 -4.71
C THR A 204 -13.30 -2.61 -6.05
N ALA A 205 -14.00 -3.59 -6.64
CA ALA A 205 -13.67 -4.11 -7.97
C ALA A 205 -13.77 -3.01 -9.04
N ARG A 206 -14.86 -2.23 -9.02
CA ARG A 206 -15.05 -1.07 -9.92
C ARG A 206 -13.97 -0.01 -9.73
N PHE A 207 -13.60 0.26 -8.48
CA PHE A 207 -12.53 1.22 -8.15
C PHE A 207 -11.18 0.76 -8.70
N ARG A 208 -10.81 -0.51 -8.48
CA ARG A 208 -9.56 -1.11 -9.00
C ARG A 208 -9.47 -1.03 -10.52
N GLU A 209 -10.56 -1.39 -11.20
CA GLU A 209 -10.62 -1.34 -12.67
C GLU A 209 -10.47 0.10 -13.20
N ARG A 210 -11.07 1.08 -12.51
CA ARG A 210 -10.91 2.50 -12.90
C ARG A 210 -9.48 2.99 -12.73
N VAL A 211 -8.86 2.70 -11.58
CA VAL A 211 -7.45 3.06 -11.33
C VAL A 211 -6.56 2.44 -12.38
N LYS A 212 -6.77 1.15 -12.69
CA LYS A 212 -6.02 0.45 -13.74
C LYS A 212 -6.11 1.17 -15.09
N ARG A 213 -7.32 1.49 -15.55
CA ARG A 213 -7.53 2.22 -16.82
C ARG A 213 -6.91 3.61 -16.82
N GLU A 214 -7.00 4.32 -15.69
CA GLU A 214 -6.41 5.66 -15.56
C GLU A 214 -4.88 5.59 -15.60
N THR A 215 -4.27 4.63 -14.92
CA THR A 215 -2.83 4.36 -15.01
C THR A 215 -2.41 4.01 -16.43
N GLU A 216 -3.10 3.07 -17.09
CA GLU A 216 -2.81 2.69 -18.48
C GLU A 216 -2.92 3.89 -19.45
N HIS A 217 -3.96 4.72 -19.28
CA HIS A 217 -4.14 5.93 -20.07
C HIS A 217 -3.01 6.93 -19.84
N LEU A 218 -2.64 7.21 -18.58
CA LEU A 218 -1.55 8.12 -18.24
C LEU A 218 -0.21 7.61 -18.78
N THR A 219 0.09 6.32 -18.59
CA THR A 219 1.30 5.69 -19.14
C THR A 219 1.37 5.88 -20.65
N ARG A 220 0.27 5.66 -21.38
CA ARG A 220 0.23 5.88 -22.83
C ARG A 220 0.46 7.34 -23.20
N VAL A 221 -0.24 8.27 -22.56
CA VAL A 221 -0.12 9.71 -22.83
C VAL A 221 1.30 10.21 -22.58
N TYR A 222 1.93 9.79 -21.48
CA TYR A 222 3.32 10.18 -21.19
C TYR A 222 4.33 9.50 -22.11
N ALA A 223 4.11 8.24 -22.50
CA ALA A 223 4.94 7.57 -23.50
C ALA A 223 4.92 8.32 -24.85
N GLU A 224 3.73 8.73 -25.32
CA GLU A 224 3.58 9.52 -26.55
C GLU A 224 4.29 10.89 -26.44
N LYS A 225 4.16 11.58 -25.29
CA LYS A 225 4.87 12.85 -25.04
C LYS A 225 6.39 12.68 -25.02
N ILE A 226 6.90 11.63 -24.36
CA ILE A 226 8.34 11.33 -24.31
C ILE A 226 8.86 10.99 -25.70
N ALA A 227 8.12 10.21 -26.50
CA ALA A 227 8.49 9.90 -27.88
C ALA A 227 8.60 11.17 -28.75
N SER A 228 7.61 12.07 -28.66
CA SER A 228 7.65 13.35 -29.37
C SER A 228 8.81 14.25 -28.91
N ALA A 229 9.05 14.32 -27.59
CA ALA A 229 10.16 15.07 -27.02
C ALA A 229 11.53 14.51 -27.46
N ARG A 230 11.68 13.18 -27.49
CA ARG A 230 12.88 12.49 -28.03
C ARG A 230 13.11 12.87 -29.48
N GLU A 231 12.10 12.79 -30.33
CA GLU A 231 12.24 13.13 -31.75
C GLU A 231 12.66 14.59 -31.96
N ALA A 232 12.03 15.51 -31.20
CA ALA A 232 12.37 16.93 -31.25
C ALA A 232 13.81 17.20 -30.77
N ALA A 233 14.22 16.58 -29.65
CA ALA A 233 15.57 16.70 -29.11
C ALA A 233 16.62 16.13 -30.07
N GLU A 234 16.37 14.95 -30.65
CA GLU A 234 17.25 14.35 -31.64
C GLU A 234 17.43 15.24 -32.88
N LYS A 235 16.33 15.83 -33.38
CA LYS A 235 16.40 16.78 -34.50
C LYS A 235 17.27 17.98 -34.12
N ARG A 236 17.11 18.52 -32.92
CA ARG A 236 17.91 19.66 -32.43
C ARG A 236 19.38 19.30 -32.26
N ILE A 237 19.68 18.13 -31.70
CA ILE A 237 21.05 17.62 -31.55
C ILE A 237 21.70 17.42 -32.92
N ARG A 238 20.98 16.87 -33.91
CA ARG A 238 21.47 16.75 -35.29
C ARG A 238 21.80 18.12 -35.89
N ASP A 239 20.94 19.11 -35.70
CA ASP A 239 21.18 20.48 -36.20
C ASP A 239 22.37 21.15 -35.49
N LEU A 240 22.51 20.97 -34.18
CA LEU A 240 23.66 21.48 -33.41
C LEU A 240 24.97 20.84 -33.87
N ARG A 241 25.00 19.52 -34.10
CA ARG A 241 26.18 18.83 -34.64
C ARG A 241 26.57 19.36 -36.02
N LYS A 242 25.59 19.56 -36.93
CA LYS A 242 25.84 20.16 -38.25
C LYS A 242 26.42 21.58 -38.15
N ARG A 243 25.91 22.41 -37.24
CA ARG A 243 26.42 23.77 -37.01
C ARG A 243 27.83 23.76 -36.43
N MET A 244 28.08 22.88 -35.46
CA MET A 244 29.41 22.66 -34.89
C MET A 244 30.42 22.29 -35.98
N ASP A 245 30.12 21.29 -36.81
CA ASP A 245 31.02 20.85 -37.88
C ASP A 245 31.30 21.96 -38.91
N ALA A 246 30.26 22.72 -39.27
CA ALA A 246 30.41 23.86 -40.18
C ALA A 246 31.31 24.96 -39.58
N GLU A 247 31.15 25.24 -38.28
CA GLU A 247 31.92 26.25 -37.57
C GLU A 247 33.36 25.83 -37.33
N LEU A 248 33.61 24.56 -37.01
CA LEU A 248 34.95 23.97 -36.94
C LEU A 248 35.64 24.07 -38.30
N LYS A 249 34.99 23.66 -39.39
CA LYS A 249 35.53 23.74 -40.76
C LYS A 249 35.82 25.19 -41.17
N LYS A 250 34.97 26.13 -40.79
CA LYS A 250 35.17 27.57 -41.07
C LYS A 250 36.39 28.10 -40.31
N THR A 251 36.49 27.76 -39.03
CA THR A 251 37.60 28.17 -38.14
C THR A 251 38.91 27.59 -38.64
N GLU A 252 38.95 26.27 -38.89
CA GLU A 252 40.13 25.58 -39.41
C GLU A 252 40.61 26.18 -40.73
N LYS A 253 39.69 26.45 -41.68
CA LYS A 253 40.02 27.12 -42.95
C LYS A 253 40.60 28.52 -42.76
N ALA A 254 40.08 29.29 -41.82
CA ALA A 254 40.58 30.64 -41.54
C ALA A 254 42.03 30.59 -41.02
N TYR A 255 42.29 29.74 -40.01
CA TYR A 255 43.63 29.58 -39.45
C TYR A 255 44.61 28.94 -40.43
N THR A 256 44.23 27.91 -41.18
CA THR A 256 45.12 27.31 -42.21
C THR A 256 45.50 28.31 -43.29
N LYS A 257 44.62 29.25 -43.66
CA LYS A 257 44.98 30.33 -44.60
C LYS A 257 46.08 31.22 -44.02
N ILE A 258 45.94 31.66 -42.77
CA ILE A 258 46.93 32.50 -42.07
C ILE A 258 48.26 31.75 -41.94
N ILE A 259 48.23 30.49 -41.51
CA ILE A 259 49.42 29.63 -41.38
C ILE A 259 50.11 29.46 -42.73
N LYS A 260 49.35 29.24 -43.82
CA LYS A 260 49.92 29.10 -45.16
C LYS A 260 50.64 30.36 -45.63
N GLU A 261 50.12 31.54 -45.31
CA GLU A 261 50.77 32.81 -45.61
C GLU A 261 52.06 33.00 -44.79
N ALA A 262 52.03 32.67 -43.49
CA ALA A 262 53.21 32.69 -42.63
C ALA A 262 54.29 31.69 -43.08
N LEU A 263 53.91 30.48 -43.50
CA LEU A 263 54.84 29.47 -44.02
C LEU A 263 55.49 29.89 -45.35
N LYS A 264 54.75 30.55 -46.25
CA LYS A 264 55.35 31.14 -47.46
C LYS A 264 56.39 32.21 -47.11
N ARG A 265 56.10 33.05 -46.11
CA ARG A 265 57.06 34.05 -45.62
C ARG A 265 58.31 33.37 -45.05
N ARG A 266 58.13 32.30 -44.26
CA ARG A 266 59.22 31.47 -43.73
C ARG A 266 60.11 30.94 -44.85
N GLU A 267 59.53 30.32 -45.87
CA GLU A 267 60.27 29.77 -47.02
C GLU A 267 61.06 30.86 -47.77
N SER A 268 60.50 32.06 -47.93
CA SER A 268 61.20 33.19 -48.56
C SER A 268 62.41 33.68 -47.74
N LEU A 269 62.29 33.68 -46.41
CA LEU A 269 63.37 34.03 -45.50
C LEU A 269 64.44 32.94 -45.46
N GLU A 270 64.06 31.66 -45.46
CA GLU A 270 65.00 30.53 -45.57
C GLU A 270 65.84 30.61 -46.84
N LYS A 271 65.21 30.88 -48.00
CA LYS A 271 65.93 31.09 -49.28
C LYS A 271 66.88 32.29 -49.19
N THR A 272 66.46 33.36 -48.53
CA THR A 272 67.29 34.56 -48.33
C THR A 272 68.49 34.28 -47.42
N VAL A 273 68.28 33.54 -46.33
CA VAL A 273 69.34 33.07 -45.42
C VAL A 273 70.36 32.23 -46.17
N ARG A 274 69.93 31.19 -46.91
CA ARG A 274 70.83 30.34 -47.72
C ARG A 274 71.64 31.15 -48.73
N ARG A 275 71.00 32.11 -49.42
CA ARG A 275 71.68 32.99 -50.39
C ARG A 275 72.73 33.88 -49.72
N LEU A 276 72.40 34.46 -48.56
CA LEU A 276 73.32 35.30 -47.80
C LEU A 276 74.49 34.50 -47.22
N GLU A 277 74.24 33.26 -46.77
CA GLU A 277 75.29 32.32 -46.32
C GLU A 277 76.26 32.00 -47.44
N GLY A 278 75.76 31.57 -48.61
CA GLY A 278 76.61 31.30 -49.78
C GLY A 278 77.37 32.54 -50.27
N ALA A 279 76.77 33.74 -50.24
CA ALA A 279 77.45 34.98 -50.60
C ALA A 279 78.56 35.36 -49.61
N ILE A 280 78.35 35.16 -48.31
CA ILE A 280 79.38 35.36 -47.29
C ILE A 280 80.55 34.41 -47.51
N GLU A 281 80.28 33.14 -47.81
CA GLU A 281 81.29 32.13 -48.11
C GLU A 281 82.15 32.53 -49.32
N THR A 282 81.51 32.91 -50.44
CA THR A 282 82.23 33.42 -51.63
C THR A 282 83.06 34.69 -51.33
N TYR A 283 82.56 35.60 -50.50
CA TYR A 283 83.33 36.80 -50.12
C TYR A 283 84.49 36.48 -49.17
N LEU A 284 84.37 35.46 -48.32
CA LEU A 284 85.46 34.96 -47.49
C LEU A 284 86.55 34.31 -48.35
N GLU A 285 86.19 33.52 -49.37
CA GLU A 285 87.14 32.95 -50.34
C GLU A 285 87.88 34.02 -51.16
N ARG A 286 87.16 35.06 -51.61
CA ARG A 286 87.76 36.22 -52.33
C ARG A 286 88.66 37.06 -51.42
N ARG A 287 88.31 37.18 -50.13
CA ARG A 287 89.16 37.80 -49.09
C ARG A 287 90.45 37.00 -48.90
N GLU A 288 90.36 35.68 -48.72
CA GLU A 288 91.49 34.75 -48.65
C GLU A 288 92.41 34.88 -49.88
N SER A 289 91.82 34.89 -51.08
CA SER A 289 92.55 35.08 -52.34
C SER A 289 93.26 36.44 -52.44
N SER A 290 92.64 37.52 -51.94
CA SER A 290 93.24 38.87 -51.90
C SER A 290 94.36 38.98 -50.86
N ARG A 291 94.24 38.23 -49.76
CA ARG A 291 95.25 38.11 -48.70
C ARG A 291 96.49 37.35 -49.22
N ARG A 292 96.30 36.25 -49.96
CA ARG A 292 97.39 35.50 -50.63
C ARG A 292 98.15 36.34 -51.67
N LYS A 293 97.47 37.30 -52.32
CA LYS A 293 98.05 38.23 -53.30
C LYS A 293 98.64 39.52 -52.69
N GLY A 294 98.74 39.63 -51.35
CA GLY A 294 99.35 40.78 -50.67
C GLY A 294 98.56 42.10 -50.71
N SER A 295 97.31 42.11 -51.18
CA SER A 295 96.52 43.35 -51.35
C SER A 295 95.77 43.75 -50.07
N LYS A 296 96.36 44.67 -49.27
CA LYS A 296 95.72 45.25 -48.07
C LYS A 296 94.38 45.94 -48.38
N ARG A 297 94.26 46.60 -49.54
CA ARG A 297 93.03 47.28 -49.98
C ARG A 297 91.91 46.30 -50.31
N GLY A 298 92.24 45.19 -50.99
CA GLY A 298 91.29 44.12 -51.31
C GLY A 298 90.75 43.41 -50.06
N VAL A 299 91.61 43.11 -49.08
CA VAL A 299 91.19 42.51 -47.80
C VAL A 299 90.20 43.41 -47.06
N LYS A 300 90.48 44.72 -46.95
CA LYS A 300 89.58 45.68 -46.27
C LYS A 300 88.22 45.82 -46.97
N TYR A 301 88.21 45.81 -48.31
CA TYR A 301 86.97 45.86 -49.10
C TYR A 301 86.10 44.61 -48.88
N TRP A 302 86.70 43.41 -48.95
CA TRP A 302 85.97 42.16 -48.71
C TRP A 302 85.54 42.02 -47.26
N ASP A 303 86.32 42.50 -46.27
CA ASP A 303 85.88 42.57 -44.86
C ASP A 303 84.66 43.48 -44.69
N GLY A 304 84.61 44.62 -45.38
CA GLY A 304 83.43 45.49 -45.41
C GLY A 304 82.19 44.80 -45.98
N LYS A 305 82.35 44.04 -47.08
CA LYS A 305 81.26 43.24 -47.67
C LYS A 305 80.81 42.10 -46.76
N VAL A 306 81.72 41.35 -46.17
CA VAL A 306 81.42 40.28 -45.20
C VAL A 306 80.67 40.85 -43.99
N LYS A 307 81.11 41.99 -43.43
CA LYS A 307 80.44 42.63 -42.30
C LYS A 307 79.01 43.08 -42.65
N LYS A 308 78.81 43.67 -43.85
CA LYS A 308 77.47 44.06 -44.34
C LYS A 308 76.56 42.84 -44.48
N TYR A 309 77.02 41.79 -45.14
CA TYR A 309 76.20 40.59 -45.39
C TYR A 309 75.94 39.78 -44.12
N ARG A 310 76.88 39.76 -43.15
CA ARG A 310 76.63 39.17 -41.82
C ARG A 310 75.53 39.91 -41.06
N ARG A 311 75.46 41.25 -41.14
CA ARG A 311 74.37 42.02 -40.53
C ARG A 311 73.03 41.65 -41.16
N MET A 312 72.96 41.62 -42.49
CA MET A 312 71.75 41.21 -43.23
C MET A 312 71.35 39.76 -42.93
N LEU A 313 72.33 38.86 -42.75
CA LEU A 313 72.07 37.48 -42.35
C LEU A 313 71.50 37.40 -40.93
N SER A 314 72.03 38.18 -39.99
CA SER A 314 71.52 38.24 -38.62
C SER A 314 70.08 38.74 -38.57
N GLU A 315 69.76 39.75 -39.37
CA GLU A 315 68.41 40.32 -39.50
C GLU A 315 67.44 39.28 -40.10
N ALA A 316 67.81 38.65 -41.23
CA ALA A 316 67.00 37.59 -41.85
C ALA A 316 66.81 36.36 -40.94
N LYS A 317 67.81 35.97 -40.14
CA LYS A 317 67.68 34.92 -39.12
C LYS A 317 66.80 35.34 -37.93
N SER A 318 66.78 36.63 -37.59
CA SER A 318 65.88 37.18 -36.57
C SER A 318 64.44 37.10 -37.05
N ASP A 319 64.16 37.63 -38.24
CA ASP A 319 62.83 37.60 -38.86
C ASP A 319 62.32 36.15 -39.03
N LEU A 320 63.21 35.22 -39.38
CA LEU A 320 62.87 33.80 -39.51
C LEU A 320 62.38 33.21 -38.17
N ARG A 321 63.10 33.47 -37.08
CA ARG A 321 62.70 33.01 -35.73
C ARG A 321 61.38 33.63 -35.27
N GLU A 322 61.15 34.89 -35.62
CA GLU A 322 59.90 35.57 -35.32
C GLU A 322 58.72 34.93 -36.06
N VAL A 323 58.87 34.65 -37.35
CA VAL A 323 57.86 33.94 -38.15
C VAL A 323 57.59 32.53 -37.60
N GLU A 324 58.63 31.78 -37.20
CA GLU A 324 58.46 30.45 -36.57
C GLU A 324 57.73 30.50 -35.23
N ARG A 325 57.94 31.57 -34.44
CA ARG A 325 57.19 31.81 -33.21
C ARG A 325 55.73 32.11 -33.52
N LEU A 326 55.45 33.00 -34.47
CA LEU A 326 54.10 33.35 -34.90
C LEU A 326 53.33 32.12 -35.41
N VAL A 327 53.96 31.26 -36.22
CA VAL A 327 53.33 30.01 -36.69
C VAL A 327 52.91 29.10 -35.53
N ARG A 328 53.75 28.97 -34.50
CA ARG A 328 53.42 28.17 -33.31
C ARG A 328 52.28 28.79 -32.51
N GLU A 329 52.28 30.10 -32.33
CA GLU A 329 51.24 30.85 -31.62
C GLU A 329 49.88 30.74 -32.32
N ILE A 330 49.86 30.90 -33.65
CA ILE A 330 48.64 30.77 -34.47
C ILE A 330 48.09 29.33 -34.41
N ASN A 331 48.96 28.30 -34.42
CA ASN A 331 48.53 26.91 -34.25
C ASN A 331 47.91 26.66 -32.87
N TRP A 332 48.55 27.15 -31.81
CA TRP A 332 48.03 27.03 -30.45
C TRP A 332 46.67 27.73 -30.29
N GLU A 333 46.53 28.93 -30.88
CA GLU A 333 45.28 29.69 -30.85
C GLU A 333 44.18 28.99 -31.66
N MET A 334 44.52 28.37 -32.79
CA MET A 334 43.61 27.54 -33.57
C MET A 334 43.07 26.37 -32.72
N GLU A 335 43.95 25.59 -32.11
CA GLU A 335 43.54 24.45 -31.26
C GLU A 335 42.62 24.90 -30.13
N LYS A 336 43.02 25.94 -29.39
CA LYS A 336 42.22 26.52 -28.31
C LYS A 336 40.85 26.98 -28.80
N ARG A 337 40.78 27.59 -29.98
CA ARG A 337 39.50 28.04 -30.57
C ARG A 337 38.62 26.87 -30.99
N LEU A 338 39.20 25.83 -31.59
CA LEU A 338 38.48 24.62 -31.98
C LEU A 338 37.89 23.91 -30.76
N ASP A 339 38.63 23.80 -29.67
CA ASP A 339 38.13 23.18 -28.44
C ASP A 339 37.05 24.02 -27.75
N SER A 340 37.22 25.35 -27.71
CA SER A 340 36.17 26.25 -27.22
C SER A 340 34.86 26.12 -27.99
N VAL A 341 34.92 25.93 -29.32
CA VAL A 341 33.72 25.66 -30.14
C VAL A 341 33.11 24.31 -29.76
N LYS A 342 33.90 23.24 -29.69
CA LYS A 342 33.41 21.90 -29.32
C LYS A 342 32.71 21.91 -27.96
N ASP A 343 33.31 22.54 -26.95
CA ASP A 343 32.77 22.55 -25.60
C ASP A 343 31.47 23.35 -25.50
N GLY A 344 31.36 24.47 -26.22
CA GLY A 344 30.11 25.23 -26.31
C GLY A 344 28.95 24.39 -26.89
N TYR A 345 29.19 23.69 -28.00
CA TYR A 345 28.17 22.83 -28.61
C TYR A 345 27.89 21.56 -27.80
N ARG A 346 28.89 20.98 -27.11
CA ARG A 346 28.69 19.84 -26.18
C ARG A 346 27.73 20.20 -25.05
N SER A 347 27.90 21.38 -24.45
CA SER A 347 27.00 21.87 -23.40
C SER A 347 25.56 22.02 -23.90
N LEU A 348 25.36 22.61 -25.09
CA LEU A 348 24.04 22.75 -25.71
C LEU A 348 23.40 21.39 -26.04
N ILE A 349 24.19 20.43 -26.55
CA ILE A 349 23.71 19.07 -26.82
C ILE A 349 23.29 18.38 -25.51
N ALA A 350 24.06 18.55 -24.43
CA ALA A 350 23.73 17.98 -23.13
C ALA A 350 22.41 18.57 -22.58
N GLN A 351 22.21 19.89 -22.68
CA GLN A 351 20.95 20.53 -22.27
C GLN A 351 19.73 20.00 -23.04
N GLU A 352 19.86 19.78 -24.35
CA GLU A 352 18.75 19.20 -25.13
C GLU A 352 18.47 17.74 -24.75
N ALA A 353 19.50 16.95 -24.42
CA ALA A 353 19.31 15.59 -23.92
C ALA A 353 18.68 15.55 -22.51
N GLU A 354 19.04 16.49 -21.65
CA GLU A 354 18.53 16.57 -20.28
C GLU A 354 17.03 16.84 -20.20
N LYS A 355 16.48 17.63 -21.14
CA LYS A 355 15.03 17.87 -21.24
C LYS A 355 14.23 16.57 -21.41
N VAL A 356 14.78 15.61 -22.15
CA VAL A 356 14.16 14.29 -22.34
C VAL A 356 14.28 13.45 -21.07
N ASN A 357 15.47 13.40 -20.47
CA ASN A 357 15.72 12.65 -19.24
C ASN A 357 14.82 13.13 -18.08
N ALA A 358 14.58 14.44 -17.98
CA ALA A 358 13.68 15.01 -16.98
C ALA A 358 12.23 14.52 -17.14
N LEU A 359 11.76 14.36 -18.38
CA LEU A 359 10.43 13.83 -18.67
C LEU A 359 10.34 12.33 -18.37
N GLU A 360 11.41 11.57 -18.64
CA GLU A 360 11.48 10.15 -18.33
C GLU A 360 11.51 9.88 -16.82
N ALA A 361 12.17 10.72 -16.03
CA ALA A 361 12.22 10.61 -14.58
C ALA A 361 10.89 10.90 -13.87
N CYS A 362 9.90 11.44 -14.60
CA CYS A 362 8.55 11.72 -14.09
C CYS A 362 7.56 10.57 -14.31
N MET A 363 7.96 9.51 -15.02
CA MET A 363 7.24 8.22 -15.07
C MET A 363 7.83 7.23 -14.09
#